data_AF-A0A928VYU2-F1
#
_entry.id   AF-A0A928VYU2-F1
#
_cell.length_a   1.000
_cell.length_b   1.000
_cell.length_c   1.000
_cell.angle_alpha   90.00
_cell.angle_beta   90.00
_cell.angle_gamma   90.00
#
_symmetry.space_group_name_H-M   'P 1'
#
loop_
_entity.id
_entity.type
_entity.pdbx_description
1 polymer ?
#
loop_
_entity_poly.entity_id
_entity_poly.type
_entity_poly.pdbx_seq_one_letter_code
_entity_poly.pdbx_strand_id
1 'polypeptide(L)'
;MSCFQKLLILDLDETLIFSTEIPLEYPECFKVPNYYVYLRPNFKYFIEYCFDNFEVAVWTASSRDYADEIIDRIFPDRHKLVFLWSNDRCTLKFHWQTGDYEFIKDLKKVKKRGYPLEKILFVDDRPENLIRQYSNLNSS
;
A
#
# COMPACT_ATOMS: atom_id res chain seq x y z
N MET A 1 -1.73 -29.03 7.89
CA MET A 1 -0.88 -28.19 8.76
C MET A 1 -1.00 -26.75 8.27
N SER A 2 -1.71 -25.89 8.99
CA SER A 2 -1.74 -24.46 8.66
C SER A 2 -0.45 -23.84 9.17
N CYS A 3 0.53 -23.61 8.28
CA CYS A 3 1.63 -22.71 8.59
C CYS A 3 1.02 -21.33 8.91
N PHE A 4 1.45 -20.70 9.99
CA PHE A 4 0.98 -19.37 10.38
C PHE A 4 1.41 -18.35 9.31
N GLN A 5 0.53 -18.04 8.36
CA GLN A 5 0.80 -17.04 7.33
C GLN A 5 0.87 -15.65 7.97
N LYS A 6 1.92 -14.89 7.62
CA LYS A 6 2.05 -13.48 8.01
C LYS A 6 1.23 -12.63 7.05
N LEU A 7 0.77 -11.48 7.53
CA LEU A 7 0.11 -10.47 6.70
C LEU A 7 1.15 -9.48 6.17
N LEU A 8 1.25 -9.35 4.86
CA LEU A 8 1.98 -8.30 4.19
C LEU A 8 1.01 -7.22 3.71
N ILE A 9 1.19 -5.99 4.18
CA ILE A 9 0.41 -4.83 3.74
C ILE A 9 1.32 -3.97 2.86
N LEU A 10 0.87 -3.70 1.64
CA LEU A 10 1.60 -2.93 0.65
C LEU A 10 0.95 -1.54 0.46
N ASP A 11 1.74 -0.49 0.46
CA ASP A 11 1.33 0.79 -0.14
C ASP A 11 1.36 0.73 -1.68
N LEU A 12 0.78 1.74 -2.34
CA LEU A 12 0.72 1.85 -3.80
C LEU A 12 1.73 2.86 -4.35
N ASP A 13 1.41 4.15 -4.24
CA ASP A 13 2.22 5.24 -4.79
C ASP A 13 3.60 5.29 -4.14
N GLU A 14 4.63 5.54 -4.95
CA GLU A 14 6.06 5.48 -4.58
C GLU A 14 6.56 4.14 -4.01
N THR A 15 5.68 3.13 -3.91
CA THR A 15 5.99 1.82 -3.33
C THR A 15 5.91 0.70 -4.38
N LEU A 16 4.76 0.48 -5.00
CA LEU A 16 4.56 -0.48 -6.08
C LEU A 16 4.50 0.19 -7.46
N ILE A 17 4.04 1.44 -7.48
CA ILE A 17 3.88 2.24 -8.68
C ILE A 17 4.44 3.64 -8.47
N PHE A 18 4.74 4.32 -9.57
CA PHE A 18 4.95 5.75 -9.62
C PHE A 18 3.84 6.36 -10.48
N SER A 19 3.19 7.42 -10.01
CA SER A 19 2.10 8.11 -10.70
C SER A 19 2.40 9.60 -10.80
N THR A 20 2.18 10.20 -11.96
CA THR A 20 2.49 11.63 -12.21
C THR A 20 1.51 12.23 -13.20
N GLU A 21 1.19 13.52 -13.04
CA GLU A 21 0.33 14.27 -13.99
C GLU A 21 1.06 14.61 -15.29
N ILE A 22 2.40 14.65 -15.24
CA ILE A 22 3.26 14.93 -16.39
C ILE A 22 3.95 13.63 -16.80
N PRO A 23 3.86 13.19 -18.06
CA PRO A 23 4.53 11.98 -18.52
C PRO A 23 6.05 12.09 -18.39
N LEU A 24 6.70 10.96 -18.13
CA LEU A 24 8.14 10.83 -18.16
C LEU A 24 8.63 10.70 -19.60
N GLU A 25 9.95 10.75 -19.79
CA GLU A 25 10.56 10.57 -21.11
C GLU A 25 10.35 9.16 -21.70
N TYR A 26 10.06 8.18 -20.83
CA TYR A 26 9.74 6.82 -21.23
C TYR A 26 8.23 6.54 -21.15
N PRO A 27 7.70 5.60 -21.95
CA PRO A 27 6.26 5.32 -22.00
C PRO A 27 5.69 4.86 -20.66
N GLU A 28 4.51 5.36 -20.32
CA GLU A 28 3.72 4.87 -19.21
C GLU A 28 3.26 3.42 -19.41
N CYS A 29 3.04 2.70 -18.31
CA CYS A 29 2.43 1.37 -18.39
C CYS A 29 0.94 1.47 -18.71
N PHE A 30 0.25 2.43 -18.09
CA PHE A 30 -1.15 2.76 -18.38
C PHE A 30 -1.48 4.16 -17.82
N LYS A 31 -2.67 4.66 -18.16
CA LYS A 31 -3.22 5.90 -17.60
C LYS A 31 -4.45 5.60 -16.76
N VAL A 32 -4.56 6.37 -15.68
CA VAL A 32 -5.82 6.67 -14.96
C VAL A 32 -6.11 8.17 -15.19
N PRO A 33 -7.35 8.68 -15.04
CA PRO A 33 -7.81 9.92 -15.67
C PRO A 33 -6.84 11.11 -15.68
N ASN A 34 -6.16 11.38 -14.56
CA ASN A 34 -5.23 12.50 -14.43
C ASN A 34 -3.75 12.07 -14.29
N TYR A 35 -3.45 10.77 -14.30
CA TYR A 35 -2.10 10.27 -13.99
C TYR A 35 -1.58 9.25 -15.00
N TYR A 36 -0.31 9.42 -15.34
CA TYR A 36 0.52 8.46 -16.06
C TYR A 36 1.14 7.52 -15.02
N VAL A 37 0.91 6.22 -15.15
CA VAL A 37 1.30 5.22 -14.15
C VAL A 37 2.42 4.34 -14.67
N TYR A 38 3.43 4.15 -13.83
CA TYR A 38 4.62 3.34 -14.10
C TYR A 38 4.74 2.29 -13.01
N LEU A 39 4.93 1.03 -13.39
CA LEU A 39 5.15 -0.05 -12.43
C LEU A 39 6.60 -0.04 -11.94
N ARG A 40 6.80 -0.32 -10.65
CA ARG A 40 8.15 -0.52 -10.12
C ARG A 40 8.84 -1.70 -10.83
N PRO A 41 10.15 -1.62 -11.15
CA PRO A 41 10.86 -2.72 -11.78
C PRO A 41 10.69 -4.04 -11.00
N ASN A 42 10.54 -5.15 -11.73
CA ASN A 42 10.27 -6.49 -11.19
C ASN A 42 8.92 -6.66 -10.48
N PHE A 43 7.96 -5.75 -10.67
CA PHE A 43 6.62 -5.77 -10.05
C PHE A 43 5.95 -7.16 -10.09
N LYS A 44 5.88 -7.79 -11.27
CA LYS A 44 5.19 -9.08 -11.42
C LYS A 44 5.80 -10.18 -10.54
N TYR A 45 7.12 -10.33 -10.59
CA TYR A 45 7.84 -11.30 -9.77
C TYR A 45 7.66 -11.04 -8.28
N PHE A 46 7.72 -9.76 -7.88
CA PHE A 46 7.50 -9.37 -6.49
C PHE A 46 6.09 -9.74 -6.00
N ILE A 47 5.04 -9.43 -6.78
CA ILE A 47 3.66 -9.74 -6.40
C ILE A 47 3.40 -11.25 -6.35
N GLU A 48 3.92 -12.01 -7.32
CA GLU A 48 3.85 -13.48 -7.29
C GLU A 48 4.50 -14.04 -6.02
N TYR A 49 5.72 -13.60 -5.70
CA TYR A 49 6.41 -13.97 -4.47
C TYR A 49 5.61 -13.58 -3.22
N CYS A 50 4.99 -12.40 -3.19
CA CYS A 50 4.17 -11.98 -2.06
C CYS A 50 2.99 -12.93 -1.83
N PHE A 51 2.24 -13.29 -2.87
CA PHE A 51 1.10 -14.20 -2.74
C PHE A 51 1.50 -15.65 -2.41
N ASP A 52 2.68 -16.08 -2.82
CA ASP A 52 3.18 -17.42 -2.49
C ASP A 52 3.63 -17.56 -1.02
N ASN A 53 3.95 -16.44 -0.36
CA ASN A 53 4.59 -16.44 0.96
C ASN A 53 3.78 -15.72 2.08
N PHE A 54 2.74 -14.96 1.72
CA PHE A 54 1.99 -14.12 2.66
C PHE A 54 0.50 -14.09 2.34
N GLU A 55 -0.31 -13.77 3.34
CA GLU A 55 -1.58 -13.09 3.09
C GLU A 55 -1.26 -11.66 2.66
N VAL A 56 -1.83 -11.19 1.55
CA VAL A 56 -1.49 -9.88 0.97
C VAL A 56 -2.67 -8.93 1.11
N ALA A 57 -2.41 -7.71 1.58
CA ALA A 57 -3.35 -6.62 1.60
C ALA A 57 -2.73 -5.35 1.02
N VAL A 58 -3.58 -4.40 0.66
CA VAL A 58 -3.17 -3.07 0.22
C VAL A 58 -3.75 -2.02 1.15
N TRP A 59 -2.93 -1.03 1.53
CA TRP A 59 -3.39 0.13 2.27
C TRP A 59 -2.67 1.40 1.79
N THR A 60 -3.39 2.21 1.01
CA THR A 60 -2.91 3.47 0.43
C THR A 60 -3.50 4.71 1.11
N ALA A 61 -2.75 5.82 1.06
CA ALA A 61 -3.22 7.15 1.43
C ALA A 61 -4.00 7.86 0.29
N SER A 62 -4.13 7.22 -0.87
CA SER A 62 -4.89 7.71 -2.03
C SER A 62 -6.40 7.45 -1.87
N SER A 63 -7.21 8.04 -2.74
CA SER A 63 -8.67 7.88 -2.71
C SER A 63 -9.13 6.45 -3.05
N ARG A 64 -10.35 6.08 -2.65
CA ARG A 64 -10.96 4.77 -2.96
C ARG A 64 -10.96 4.49 -4.46
N ASP A 65 -11.51 5.42 -5.24
CA ASP A 65 -11.70 5.25 -6.68
C ASP A 65 -10.38 5.06 -7.41
N TYR A 66 -9.36 5.85 -7.03
CA TYR A 66 -8.01 5.69 -7.56
C TYR A 66 -7.42 4.32 -7.18
N ALA A 67 -7.52 3.93 -5.91
CA ALA A 67 -6.98 2.66 -5.44
C ALA A 67 -7.65 1.48 -6.15
N ASP A 68 -8.98 1.50 -6.33
CA ASP A 68 -9.70 0.47 -7.05
C ASP A 68 -9.25 0.38 -8.52
N GLU A 69 -9.13 1.52 -9.22
CA GLU A 69 -8.69 1.56 -10.62
C GLU A 69 -7.25 1.03 -10.78
N ILE A 70 -6.33 1.42 -9.91
CA ILE A 70 -4.96 0.90 -9.92
C ILE A 70 -4.94 -0.61 -9.71
N ILE A 71 -5.65 -1.10 -8.67
CA ILE A 71 -5.64 -2.53 -8.33
C ILE A 71 -6.21 -3.37 -9.46
N ASP A 72 -7.29 -2.94 -10.10
CA ASP A 72 -7.89 -3.65 -11.23
C ASP A 72 -6.96 -3.76 -12.45
N ARG A 73 -5.99 -2.86 -12.58
CA ARG A 73 -5.00 -2.86 -13.66
C ARG A 73 -3.76 -3.70 -13.32
N ILE A 74 -3.31 -3.70 -12.07
CA ILE A 74 -1.99 -4.24 -11.70
C ILE A 74 -2.08 -5.61 -11.00
N PHE A 75 -3.21 -5.94 -10.36
CA PHE A 75 -3.41 -7.25 -9.76
C PHE A 75 -4.23 -8.15 -10.69
N PRO A 76 -3.71 -9.33 -11.10
CA PRO A 76 -4.43 -10.24 -11.99
C PRO A 76 -5.69 -10.84 -11.36
N ASP A 77 -5.73 -10.94 -10.03
CA ASP A 77 -6.90 -11.37 -9.27
C ASP A 77 -7.01 -10.56 -7.97
N ARG A 78 -7.82 -9.50 -7.99
CA ARG A 78 -8.05 -8.64 -6.83
C ARG A 78 -8.65 -9.38 -5.63
N HIS A 79 -9.32 -10.51 -5.85
CA HIS A 79 -9.98 -11.26 -4.78
C HIS A 79 -9.00 -12.03 -3.91
N LYS A 80 -7.73 -12.16 -4.32
CA LYS A 80 -6.65 -12.69 -3.48
C LYS A 80 -6.23 -11.72 -2.38
N LEU A 81 -6.53 -10.43 -2.51
CA LEU A 81 -6.25 -9.46 -1.45
C LEU A 81 -7.20 -9.68 -0.27
N VAL A 82 -6.65 -9.79 0.95
CA VAL A 82 -7.49 -9.94 2.15
C VAL A 82 -8.25 -8.66 2.50
N PHE A 83 -7.72 -7.51 2.08
CA PHE A 83 -8.43 -6.24 2.00
C PHE A 83 -7.70 -5.23 1.12
N LEU A 84 -8.45 -4.23 0.64
CA LEU A 84 -7.96 -3.01 0.01
C LEU A 84 -8.48 -1.80 0.79
N TRP A 85 -7.57 -1.08 1.45
CA TRP A 85 -7.88 0.12 2.22
C TRP A 85 -7.32 1.37 1.55
N SER A 86 -8.12 2.43 1.53
CA SER A 86 -7.76 3.75 1.00
C SER A 86 -7.69 4.76 2.15
N ASN A 87 -7.61 6.05 1.81
CA ASN A 87 -7.55 7.14 2.77
C ASN A 87 -8.74 7.18 3.77
N ASP A 88 -9.90 6.65 3.39
CA ASP A 88 -11.08 6.46 4.24
C ASP A 88 -10.78 5.62 5.50
N ARG A 89 -9.76 4.77 5.44
CA ARG A 89 -9.28 3.97 6.56
C ARG A 89 -8.05 4.53 7.22
N CYS A 90 -7.45 5.61 6.71
CA CYS A 90 -6.40 6.35 7.42
C CYS A 90 -6.98 7.14 8.60
N THR A 91 -6.10 7.63 9.47
CA THR A 91 -6.43 8.58 10.53
C THR A 91 -5.74 9.89 10.19
N LEU A 92 -6.52 10.95 9.99
CA LEU A 92 -5.97 12.28 9.73
C LEU A 92 -5.38 12.85 11.02
N LYS A 93 -4.12 13.30 10.98
CA LYS A 93 -3.46 13.96 12.11
C LYS A 93 -2.87 15.29 11.64
N PHE A 94 -3.16 16.35 12.38
CA PHE A 94 -2.55 17.65 12.14
C PHE A 94 -1.09 17.64 12.62
N HIS A 95 -0.17 18.11 11.79
CA HIS A 95 1.24 18.21 12.06
C HIS A 95 1.61 19.67 12.36
N TRP A 96 1.74 19.99 13.66
CA TRP A 96 1.83 21.38 14.15
C TRP A 96 3.03 22.16 13.64
N GLN A 97 4.10 21.48 13.24
CA GLN A 97 5.33 22.10 12.77
C GLN A 97 5.23 22.55 11.31
N THR A 98 4.53 21.80 10.48
CA THR A 98 4.35 22.11 9.05
C THR A 98 3.04 22.86 8.80
N GLY A 99 2.05 22.70 9.68
CA GLY A 99 0.71 23.26 9.50
C GLY A 99 -0.19 22.39 8.62
N ASP A 100 0.28 21.20 8.22
CA ASP A 100 -0.41 20.31 7.30
C ASP A 100 -1.10 19.13 8.01
N TYR A 101 -1.90 18.39 7.26
CA TYR A 101 -2.49 17.14 7.71
C TYR A 101 -1.79 15.93 7.09
N GLU A 102 -1.51 14.94 7.94
CA GLU A 102 -0.89 13.68 7.54
C GLU A 102 -1.88 12.53 7.68
N PHE A 103 -1.84 11.60 6.73
CA PHE A 103 -2.57 10.35 6.82
C PHE A 103 -1.75 9.31 7.59
N ILE A 104 -2.32 8.80 8.70
CA ILE A 104 -1.71 7.74 9.50
C ILE A 104 -2.41 6.41 9.25
N LYS A 105 -1.61 5.38 8.94
CA LYS A 105 -2.07 4.00 8.75
C LYS A 105 -1.98 3.23 10.07
N ASP A 106 -2.94 3.49 10.97
CA ASP A 106 -2.92 2.91 12.33
C ASP A 106 -3.22 1.41 12.34
N LEU A 107 -2.19 0.56 12.48
CA LEU A 107 -2.34 -0.90 12.46
C LEU A 107 -3.19 -1.46 13.60
N LYS A 108 -3.59 -0.67 14.60
CA LYS A 108 -4.65 -1.09 15.54
C LYS A 108 -5.95 -1.45 14.79
N LYS A 109 -6.22 -0.80 13.65
CA LYS A 109 -7.37 -1.14 12.78
C LYS A 109 -7.22 -2.54 12.18
N VAL A 110 -6.00 -2.95 11.82
CA VAL A 110 -5.69 -4.29 11.29
C VAL A 110 -5.71 -5.31 12.43
N LYS A 111 -5.19 -4.96 13.62
CA LYS A 111 -5.29 -5.78 14.82
C LYS A 111 -6.73 -6.16 15.17
N LYS A 112 -7.66 -5.21 15.04
CA LYS A 112 -9.09 -5.44 15.25
C LYS A 112 -9.71 -6.41 14.23
N ARG A 113 -9.06 -6.67 13.08
CA ARG A 113 -9.47 -7.71 12.12
C ARG A 113 -8.96 -9.10 12.46
N GLY A 114 -8.17 -9.25 13.53
CA GLY A 114 -7.64 -10.55 13.98
C GLY A 114 -6.18 -10.79 13.64
N TYR A 115 -5.48 -9.85 12.99
CA TYR A 115 -4.05 -9.98 12.73
C TYR A 115 -3.23 -9.40 13.88
N PRO A 116 -2.52 -10.22 14.67
CA PRO A 116 -1.67 -9.70 15.74
C PRO A 116 -0.51 -8.89 15.13
N LEU A 117 -0.07 -7.83 15.83
CA LEU A 117 0.86 -6.84 15.26
C LEU A 117 2.22 -7.46 14.89
N GLU A 118 2.67 -8.45 15.66
CA GLU A 118 3.88 -9.22 15.43
C GLU A 118 3.84 -10.10 14.17
N LYS A 119 2.69 -10.20 13.51
CA LYS A 119 2.51 -10.92 12.24
C LYS A 119 2.21 -10.00 11.06
N ILE A 120 2.29 -8.69 11.25
CA ILE A 120 2.08 -7.71 10.20
C ILE A 120 3.44 -7.20 9.74
N LEU A 121 3.71 -7.34 8.44
CA LEU A 121 4.77 -6.64 7.73
C LEU A 121 4.12 -5.55 6.90
N PHE A 122 4.69 -4.35 6.92
CA PHE A 122 4.19 -3.23 6.14
C PHE A 122 5.31 -2.66 5.28
N VAL A 123 5.04 -2.49 3.98
CA VAL A 123 5.95 -1.85 3.02
C VAL A 123 5.30 -0.55 2.56
N ASP A 124 5.96 0.55 2.88
CA ASP A 124 5.51 1.93 2.67
C ASP A 124 6.77 2.76 2.46
N ASP A 125 6.78 3.68 1.50
CA ASP A 125 7.91 4.58 1.25
C ASP A 125 8.02 5.66 2.35
N ARG A 126 6.92 5.95 3.06
CA ARG A 126 6.84 7.01 4.05
C ARG A 126 6.82 6.47 5.49
N PRO A 127 7.92 6.56 6.24
CA PRO A 127 7.98 6.05 7.62
C PRO A 127 6.96 6.69 8.57
N GLU A 128 6.59 7.95 8.33
CA GLU A 128 5.61 8.71 9.12
C GLU A 128 4.19 8.14 9.04
N ASN A 129 3.83 7.43 7.96
CA ASN A 129 2.54 6.76 7.83
C ASN A 129 2.35 5.71 8.93
N LEU A 130 3.46 5.20 9.50
CA LEU A 130 3.53 4.19 10.54
C LEU A 130 4.18 4.69 11.84
N ILE A 131 4.19 6.01 12.07
CA ILE A 131 4.78 6.67 13.25
C ILE A 131 4.35 6.10 14.61
N ARG A 132 3.22 5.39 14.66
CA ARG A 132 2.70 4.74 15.88
C ARG A 132 3.33 3.37 16.16
N GLN A 133 4.02 2.75 15.20
CA GLN A 133 4.45 1.35 15.23
C GLN A 133 5.75 1.11 14.43
N TYR A 134 6.77 1.95 14.62
CA TYR A 134 8.06 1.90 13.91
C TYR A 134 8.74 0.53 13.84
N SER A 135 8.50 -0.38 14.80
CA SER A 135 9.07 -1.74 14.79
C SER A 135 8.63 -2.61 13.60
N ASN A 136 7.57 -2.21 12.90
CA ASN A 136 7.00 -2.97 11.78
C ASN A 136 7.33 -2.35 10.40
N LEU A 137 8.21 -1.34 10.38
CA LEU A 137 8.62 -0.65 9.15
C LEU A 137 9.90 -1.27 8.59
N ASN A 138 9.88 -1.71 7.33
CA ASN A 138 11.10 -1.94 6.56
C ASN A 138 11.26 -0.81 5.53
N SER A 139 11.98 0.25 5.90
CA SER A 139 12.43 1.26 4.95
C SER A 139 13.69 0.76 4.26
N SER A 140 13.60 0.44 2.97
CA SER A 140 14.75 0.11 2.12
C SER A 140 15.48 1.36 1.66
#